data_AF-A0A8T4A3H4-F1
#
_entry.id   AF-A0A8T4A3H4-F1
#
_cell.length_a   1.000
_cell.length_b   1.000
_cell.length_c   1.000
_cell.angle_alpha   90.00
_cell.angle_beta   90.00
_cell.angle_gamma   90.00
#
_symmetry.space_group_name_H-M   'P 1'
#
loop_
_entity.id
_entity.type
_entity.pdbx_description
1 polymer ?
#
loop_
_entity_poly.entity_id
_entity_poly.type
_entity_poly.pdbx_seq_one_letter_code
_entity_poly.pdbx_strand_id
1 'polypeptide(L)' 'SGTLSVGDNIRIKGATTDFEQKVESMQIEHASVQKAESGTSIGIKVKDRVRPNDVVYKI' A
#
# COMPACT_ATOMS: atom_id res chain seq x y z
N SER A 1 -2.12 14.94 -5.52
CA SER A 1 -1.64 13.96 -6.50
C SER A 1 -1.53 12.60 -5.82
N GLY A 2 -2.57 11.78 -5.87
CA GLY A 2 -2.66 10.53 -5.09
C GLY A 2 -2.25 9.30 -5.90
N THR A 3 -1.02 9.25 -6.38
CA THR A 3 -0.49 8.08 -7.11
C THR A 3 0.52 7.34 -6.24
N LEU A 4 0.43 6.00 -6.27
CA LEU A 4 1.34 5.11 -5.55
C LEU A 4 2.10 4.28 -6.57
N SER A 5 3.41 4.17 -6.41
CA SER A 5 4.28 3.40 -7.31
C SER A 5 5.10 2.37 -6.53
N VAL A 6 5.50 1.30 -7.22
CA VAL A 6 6.47 0.35 -6.68
C VAL A 6 7.77 1.09 -6.40
N GLY A 7 8.30 0.93 -5.19
CA GLY A 7 9.46 1.64 -4.69
C GLY A 7 9.15 2.78 -3.72
N ASP A 8 7.89 3.23 -3.64
CA ASP A 8 7.47 4.26 -2.67
C ASP A 8 7.52 3.70 -1.24
N ASN A 9 7.79 4.59 -0.26
CA ASN A 9 7.63 4.27 1.15
C ASN A 9 6.22 4.62 1.61
N ILE A 10 5.61 3.69 2.34
CA ILE A 10 4.29 3.85 2.92
C ILE A 10 4.33 3.57 4.42
N ARG A 11 3.51 4.29 5.17
CA ARG A 11 3.21 4.01 6.57
C ARG A 11 1.80 3.44 6.69
N ILE A 12 1.69 2.28 7.32
CA ILE A 12 0.41 1.67 7.64
C ILE A 12 0.15 1.96 9.12
N LYS A 13 -0.94 2.68 9.39
CA LYS A 13 -1.32 3.10 10.73
C LYS A 13 -2.78 2.76 11.02
N GLY A 14 -3.00 2.06 12.12
CA GLY A 14 -4.30 1.72 12.68
C GLY A 14 -4.30 1.88 14.19
N ALA A 15 -5.30 1.29 14.85
CA ALA A 15 -5.41 1.35 16.31
C ALA A 15 -4.29 0.58 17.04
N THR A 16 -3.79 -0.49 16.42
CA THR A 16 -2.76 -1.40 16.99
C THR A 16 -1.66 -1.75 16.00
N THR A 17 -1.67 -1.12 14.83
CA THR A 17 -0.70 -1.32 13.75
C THR A 17 -0.03 0.02 13.50
N ASP A 18 1.30 0.10 13.58
CA ASP A 18 2.03 1.29 13.17
C ASP A 18 3.42 0.89 12.67
N PHE A 19 3.58 0.82 11.35
CA PHE A 19 4.87 0.52 10.74
C PHE A 19 5.02 1.12 9.36
N GLU A 20 6.26 1.31 8.96
CA GLU A 20 6.64 1.78 7.62
C GLU A 20 7.18 0.62 6.79
N GLN A 21 6.85 0.61 5.51
CA GLN A 21 7.39 -0.35 4.55
C GLN A 21 7.55 0.27 3.16
N LYS A 22 8.46 -0.31 2.39
CA LYS A 22 8.58 0.00 0.96
C LYS A 22 7.61 -0.86 0.17
N VAL A 23 6.98 -0.28 -0.85
CA VAL A 23 6.13 -1.04 -1.78
C VAL A 23 7.04 -1.84 -2.72
N GLU A 24 7.15 -3.15 -2.48
CA GLU A 24 7.94 -4.04 -3.33
C GLU A 24 7.14 -4.62 -4.50
N SER A 25 5.84 -4.84 -4.31
CA SER A 25 4.97 -5.42 -5.32
C SER A 25 3.56 -4.85 -5.20
N MET A 26 2.94 -4.59 -6.36
CA MET A 26 1.57 -4.10 -6.44
C MET A 26 0.82 -4.84 -7.56
N GLN A 27 -0.46 -5.12 -7.32
CA GLN A 27 -1.32 -5.84 -8.26
C GLN A 27 -2.71 -5.21 -8.38
N ILE A 28 -3.28 -5.25 -9.59
CA ILE A 28 -4.66 -4.87 -9.89
C ILE A 28 -5.27 -6.04 -10.69
N GLU A 29 -6.39 -6.61 -10.24
CA GLU A 29 -7.08 -7.71 -10.94
C GLU A 29 -6.14 -8.86 -11.39
N HIS A 30 -5.25 -9.32 -10.50
CA HIS A 30 -4.21 -10.34 -10.77
C HIS A 30 -3.08 -9.93 -11.74
N ALA A 31 -3.11 -8.71 -12.27
CA ALA A 31 -2.03 -8.14 -13.07
C ALA A 31 -1.04 -7.37 -12.18
N SER A 32 0.26 -7.60 -12.39
CA SER A 32 1.29 -6.81 -11.69
C SER A 32 1.42 -5.43 -12.32
N VAL A 33 1.44 -4.38 -11.50
CA VAL A 33 1.48 -2.98 -11.96
C VAL A 33 2.60 -2.22 -11.25
N GLN A 34 3.18 -1.23 -11.94
CA GLN A 34 4.22 -0.38 -11.35
C GLN A 34 3.66 0.88 -10.70
N LYS A 35 2.46 1.30 -11.11
CA LYS A 35 1.83 2.54 -10.65
C LYS A 35 0.33 2.33 -10.53
N ALA A 36 -0.25 2.91 -9.50
CA ALA A 36 -1.69 2.97 -9.26
C ALA A 36 -2.15 4.42 -9.10
N GLU A 37 -3.34 4.68 -9.62
CA GLU A 37 -4.03 5.96 -9.48
C GLU A 37 -5.03 5.93 -8.33
N SER A 38 -5.29 7.10 -7.77
CA SER A 38 -6.29 7.28 -6.71
C SER A 38 -7.64 6.72 -7.15
N GLY A 39 -8.31 6.00 -6.26
CA GLY A 39 -9.61 5.39 -6.53
C GLY A 39 -9.55 3.97 -7.12
N THR A 40 -8.35 3.48 -7.46
CA THR A 40 -8.18 2.10 -7.92
C THR A 40 -7.93 1.16 -6.74
N SER A 41 -8.61 0.01 -6.73
CA SER A 41 -8.34 -1.05 -5.75
C SER A 41 -7.08 -1.81 -6.13
N ILE A 42 -6.09 -1.78 -5.25
CA ILE A 42 -4.79 -2.44 -5.46
C ILE A 42 -4.49 -3.41 -4.33
N GLY A 43 -3.87 -4.53 -4.66
CA GLY A 43 -3.24 -5.43 -3.71
C GLY A 43 -1.77 -5.06 -3.52
N ILE A 44 -1.31 -5.01 -2.28
CA ILE A 44 0.09 -4.79 -1.93
C ILE A 44 0.52 -5.89 -0.96
N LYS A 45 1.74 -6.38 -1.12
CA LYS A 45 2.34 -7.30 -0.15
C LYS A 45 2.77 -6.53 1.09
N VAL A 46 2.25 -6.93 2.26
CA VAL A 46 2.61 -6.34 3.55
C VAL A 46 3.58 -7.23 4.30
N LYS A 47 4.53 -6.62 5.03
CA LYS A 47 5.53 -7.36 5.81
C LYS A 47 5.01 -7.92 7.13
N ASP A 48 3.92 -7.34 7.65
CA ASP A 48 3.33 -7.70 8.93
C ASP A 48 1.80 -7.67 8.85
N ARG A 49 1.13 -8.23 9.86
CA ARG A 49 -0.32 -8.32 9.96
C ARG A 49 -0.95 -6.93 10.01
N VAL A 50 -1.83 -6.67 9.04
CA VAL A 50 -2.69 -5.49 8.98
C VAL A 50 -4.14 -5.87 9.30
N ARG A 51 -4.96 -4.87 9.62
CA ARG A 51 -6.38 -5.04 9.93
C ARG A 51 -7.25 -4.21 8.97
N PRO A 52 -8.52 -4.61 8.78
CA PRO A 52 -9.48 -3.75 8.10
C PRO A 52 -9.55 -2.38 8.77
N ASN A 53 -9.67 -1.33 7.97
CA ASN A 53 -9.65 0.09 8.36
C ASN A 53 -8.28 0.68 8.76
N ASP A 54 -7.18 -0.07 8.62
CA ASP A 54 -5.85 0.53 8.70
C ASP A 54 -5.67 1.56 7.57
N VAL A 55 -5.13 2.73 7.91
CA VAL A 55 -4.92 3.84 6.97
C VAL A 55 -3.49 3.81 6.45
N VAL A 56 -3.35 3.97 5.14
CA VAL A 56 -2.04 3.99 4.47
C VAL A 56 -1.68 5.41 4.08
N TYR A 57 -0.50 5.85 4.48
CA TYR A 57 0.07 7.15 4.14
C TYR A 57 1.30 6.94 3.25
N LYS A 58 1.40 7.71 2.16
CA LYS A 58 2.65 7.81 1.40
C LYS A 58 3.59 8.80 2.11
N ILE A 59 4.87 8.43 2.23
CA ILE A 59 5.93 9.24 2.84
C ILE A 59 6.84 9.79 1.74
#